data_AF-A0A377M713-F1
#
_entry.id   AF-A0A377M713-F1
#
_cell.length_a   1.000
_cell.length_b   1.000
_cell.length_c   1.000
_cell.angle_alpha   90.00
_cell.angle_beta   90.00
_cell.angle_gamma   90.00
#
_symmetry.space_group_name_H-M   'P 1'
#
loop_
_entity.id
_entity.type
_entity.pdbx_description
1 polymer ?
#
loop_
_entity_poly.entity_id
_entity_poly.type
_entity_poly.pdbx_seq_one_letter_code
_entity_poly.pdbx_strand_id
1 'polypeptide(L)'
;MIENEFGEVSVDDQLIGDRATQIKTLTNGCICCTRSNELEDALLDLLDSRDRGDIHFDRLVIECTGMADPGPIIQTFFSHDILCQRYLLDGVIALVDAVHADDQMNQFTIAQSQVGYADRILLTKNRRGGRER
;
A
#
# COMPACT_ATOMS: atom_id res chain seq x y z
N MET A 1 -8.30 -4.63 -3.42
CA MET A 1 -7.25 -4.06 -2.54
C MET A 1 -6.25 -5.16 -2.27
N ILE A 2 -4.96 -4.86 -2.38
CA ILE A 2 -3.91 -5.73 -1.85
C ILE A 2 -3.51 -5.13 -0.51
N GLU A 3 -3.63 -5.93 0.52
CA GLU A 3 -3.23 -5.57 1.88
C GLU A 3 -2.20 -6.57 2.40
N ASN A 4 -1.46 -6.14 3.40
CA ASN A 4 -0.44 -6.94 4.04
C ASN A 4 -0.82 -7.09 5.52
N GLU A 5 -1.55 -8.16 5.86
CA GLU A 5 -1.95 -8.45 7.23
C GLU A 5 -0.80 -9.13 8.00
N PHE A 6 -0.54 -8.65 9.22
CA PHE A 6 0.32 -9.33 10.19
C PHE A 6 -0.52 -9.63 11.44
N GLY A 7 -1.17 -10.80 11.48
CA GLY A 7 -1.96 -11.27 12.63
C GLY A 7 -3.15 -12.17 12.25
N GLU A 8 -3.50 -13.13 13.09
CA GLU A 8 -4.53 -14.18 12.90
C GLU A 8 -6.00 -13.69 12.81
N VAL A 9 -6.26 -12.38 12.75
CA VAL A 9 -7.62 -11.84 12.72
C VAL A 9 -7.71 -10.71 11.72
N SER A 10 -8.51 -10.94 10.67
CA SER A 10 -8.88 -9.95 9.67
C SER A 10 -9.81 -8.92 10.29
N VAL A 11 -9.24 -7.81 10.79
CA VAL A 11 -10.02 -6.71 11.39
C VAL A 11 -10.71 -5.87 10.31
N ASP A 12 -10.19 -5.89 9.08
CA ASP A 12 -10.64 -4.99 8.01
C ASP A 12 -11.91 -5.46 7.29
N ASP A 13 -12.23 -6.76 7.31
CA ASP A 13 -13.49 -7.31 6.80
C ASP A 13 -14.74 -6.73 7.50
N GLN A 14 -14.62 -6.26 8.75
CA GLN A 14 -15.76 -5.70 9.50
C GLN A 14 -15.96 -4.19 9.32
N LEU A 15 -14.95 -3.46 8.84
CA LEU A 15 -14.98 -1.99 8.73
C LEU A 15 -15.27 -1.52 7.30
N ILE A 16 -14.90 -2.31 6.30
CA ILE A 16 -15.09 -2.00 4.88
C ILE A 16 -16.41 -2.64 4.45
N GLY A 17 -17.52 -1.93 4.71
CA GLY A 17 -18.87 -2.45 4.47
C GLY A 17 -19.09 -3.04 3.06
N ASP A 18 -20.10 -3.91 2.94
CA ASP A 18 -20.55 -4.79 1.83
C ASP A 18 -20.46 -4.32 0.36
N ARG A 19 -19.96 -3.12 0.08
CA ARG A 19 -19.86 -2.53 -1.26
C ARG A 19 -18.45 -2.70 -1.83
N ALA A 20 -18.27 -3.86 -2.46
CA ALA A 20 -17.49 -4.01 -3.69
C ALA A 20 -15.95 -3.89 -3.63
N THR A 21 -15.31 -4.19 -2.50
CA THR A 21 -13.85 -4.34 -2.47
C THR A 21 -13.48 -5.81 -2.42
N GLN A 22 -13.00 -6.37 -3.53
CA GLN A 22 -12.34 -7.67 -3.49
C GLN A 22 -10.95 -7.48 -2.88
N ILE A 23 -10.74 -8.05 -1.69
CA ILE A 23 -9.50 -7.97 -0.93
C ILE A 23 -8.69 -9.24 -1.22
N LYS A 24 -7.43 -9.10 -1.66
CA LYS A 24 -6.49 -10.22 -1.83
C LYS A 24 -5.39 -10.05 -0.79
N THR A 25 -5.41 -10.89 0.23
CA THR A 25 -4.46 -10.86 1.34
C THR A 25 -3.22 -11.69 1.00
N LEU A 26 -2.03 -11.11 1.15
CA LEU A 26 -0.76 -11.83 1.00
C LEU A 26 -0.41 -12.51 2.33
N THR A 27 -0.50 -13.83 2.38
CA THR A 27 -0.52 -14.59 3.65
C THR A 27 0.86 -15.03 4.17
N ASN A 28 1.94 -14.86 3.40
CA ASN A 28 3.25 -15.47 3.72
C ASN A 28 4.40 -14.48 3.87
N GLY A 29 4.19 -13.45 4.70
CA GLY A 29 5.29 -12.67 5.25
C GLY A 29 5.58 -11.39 4.48
N CYS A 30 5.04 -10.30 5.01
CA CYS A 30 5.39 -8.91 4.76
C CYS A 30 5.85 -8.55 3.33
N ILE A 31 5.05 -7.73 2.62
CA ILE A 31 5.58 -6.85 1.55
C ILE A 31 6.85 -6.11 2.03
N CYS A 32 6.94 -5.87 3.34
CA CYS A 32 8.07 -5.24 4.01
C CYS A 32 9.32 -6.13 4.23
N CYS A 33 9.27 -7.45 4.01
CA CYS A 33 10.35 -8.38 4.39
C CYS A 33 10.65 -9.51 3.39
N THR A 34 9.84 -9.76 2.35
CA THR A 34 10.11 -10.89 1.45
C THR A 34 9.71 -10.61 -0.01
N ARG A 35 10.73 -10.48 -0.85
CA ARG A 35 10.80 -10.65 -2.32
C ARG A 35 9.76 -9.89 -3.18
N SER A 36 10.25 -8.94 -3.97
CA SER A 36 9.55 -8.30 -5.11
C SER A 36 8.77 -9.28 -6.01
N ASN A 37 9.18 -10.56 -6.04
CA ASN A 37 8.51 -11.62 -6.77
C ASN A 37 7.09 -11.92 -6.29
N GLU A 38 6.76 -11.81 -4.99
CA GLU A 38 5.43 -12.18 -4.51
C GLU A 38 4.36 -11.15 -4.89
N LEU A 39 4.73 -9.87 -4.92
CA LEU A 39 3.86 -8.83 -5.46
C LEU A 39 3.70 -8.98 -6.98
N GLU A 40 4.78 -9.31 -7.69
CA GLU A 40 4.73 -9.58 -9.13
C GLU A 40 3.74 -10.71 -9.46
N ASP A 41 3.88 -11.86 -8.79
CA ASP A 41 2.99 -13.02 -8.95
C ASP A 41 1.54 -12.64 -8.65
N ALA A 42 1.30 -11.90 -7.55
CA ALA A 42 -0.04 -11.45 -7.19
C ALA A 42 -0.67 -10.53 -8.22
N LEU A 43 0.11 -9.63 -8.82
CA LEU A 43 -0.34 -8.72 -9.88
C LEU A 43 -0.68 -9.47 -11.18
N LEU A 44 0.13 -10.47 -11.54
CA LEU A 44 -0.09 -11.33 -12.71
C LEU A 44 -1.36 -12.19 -12.53
N ASP A 45 -1.53 -12.82 -11.37
CA ASP A 45 -2.74 -13.58 -11.05
C ASP A 45 -4.03 -12.73 -11.15
N LEU A 46 -3.96 -11.47 -10.73
CA LEU A 46 -5.07 -10.53 -10.81
C LEU A 46 -5.40 -10.19 -12.27
N LEU A 47 -4.39 -10.04 -13.13
CA LEU A 47 -4.60 -9.84 -14.56
C LEU A 47 -5.21 -11.09 -15.20
N ASP A 48 -4.71 -12.28 -14.87
CA ASP A 48 -5.22 -13.54 -15.40
C ASP A 48 -6.69 -13.77 -15.01
N SER A 49 -7.02 -13.51 -13.75
CA SER A 49 -8.40 -13.61 -13.26
C SER A 49 -9.32 -12.57 -13.90
N ARG A 50 -8.80 -11.36 -14.16
CA ARG A 50 -9.54 -10.32 -14.90
C ARG A 50 -9.77 -10.71 -16.35
N ASP A 51 -8.75 -11.27 -17.01
CA ASP A 51 -8.82 -11.67 -18.42
C ASP A 51 -9.73 -12.89 -18.63
N ARG A 52 -9.87 -13.77 -17.63
CA ARG A 52 -10.89 -14.84 -17.60
C ARG A 52 -12.30 -14.35 -17.29
N GLY A 53 -12.45 -13.12 -16.77
CA GLY A 53 -13.73 -12.57 -16.34
C GLY A 53 -14.20 -13.04 -14.97
N ASP A 54 -13.31 -13.64 -14.16
CA ASP A 54 -13.61 -14.07 -12.80
C ASP A 54 -13.76 -12.87 -11.85
N ILE A 55 -13.03 -11.80 -12.15
CA ILE A 55 -12.98 -10.56 -11.36
C ILE A 55 -13.02 -9.33 -12.28
N HIS A 56 -13.61 -8.24 -11.79
CA HIS A 56 -13.65 -6.96 -12.49
C HIS A 56 -13.19 -5.83 -11.57
N PHE A 57 -12.16 -5.09 -12.00
CA PHE A 57 -11.68 -3.90 -11.30
C PHE A 57 -11.02 -2.92 -12.26
N ASP A 58 -11.21 -1.62 -12.00
CA ASP A 58 -10.58 -0.53 -12.75
C ASP A 58 -9.38 0.08 -11.99
N ARG A 59 -9.32 -0.14 -10.67
CA ARG A 59 -8.29 0.43 -9.80
C ARG A 59 -7.76 -0.62 -8.83
N LEU A 60 -6.46 -0.55 -8.59
CA LEU A 60 -5.75 -1.33 -7.60
C LEU A 60 -5.18 -0.38 -6.55
N VAL A 61 -5.43 -0.70 -5.28
CA VAL A 61 -4.81 -0.03 -4.13
C VAL A 61 -3.95 -1.07 -3.43
N ILE A 62 -2.68 -0.73 -3.22
CA ILE A 62 -1.72 -1.54 -2.46
C ILE A 62 -1.45 -0.80 -1.15
N GLU A 63 -1.81 -1.44 -0.04
CA GLU A 63 -1.43 -0.95 1.27
C GLU A 63 -0.01 -1.38 1.62
N CYS A 64 0.81 -0.40 1.98
CA CYS A 64 2.18 -0.61 2.42
C CYS A 64 2.22 -0.43 3.94
N THR A 65 2.03 -1.50 4.71
CA THR A 65 1.94 -1.40 6.18
C THR A 65 3.29 -1.10 6.84
N GLY A 66 3.24 -0.34 7.95
CA GLY A 66 4.36 -0.15 8.88
C GLY A 66 5.63 0.44 8.26
N MET A 67 6.70 -0.36 8.23
CA MET A 67 8.06 0.02 7.81
C MET A 67 8.36 -0.38 6.35
N ALA A 68 7.33 -0.57 5.52
CA ALA A 68 7.52 -0.91 4.12
C ALA A 68 8.20 0.23 3.34
N ASP A 69 9.15 -0.11 2.47
CA ASP A 69 9.78 0.83 1.53
C ASP A 69 8.95 0.89 0.23
N PRO A 70 8.44 2.07 -0.17
CA PRO A 70 7.74 2.22 -1.44
C PRO A 70 8.62 1.90 -2.66
N GLY A 71 9.94 2.09 -2.56
CA GLY A 71 10.86 1.92 -3.69
C GLY A 71 10.75 0.57 -4.39
N PRO A 72 10.95 -0.57 -3.70
CA PRO A 72 10.80 -1.90 -4.27
C PRO A 72 9.41 -2.19 -4.85
N ILE A 73 8.35 -1.65 -4.25
CA ILE A 73 6.96 -1.83 -4.71
C ILE A 73 6.74 -1.11 -6.04
N ILE A 74 7.21 0.14 -6.13
CA ILE A 74 7.19 0.92 -7.37
C ILE A 74 7.97 0.19 -8.46
N GLN A 75 9.16 -0.34 -8.14
CA GLN A 75 10.00 -1.07 -9.08
C GLN A 75 9.30 -2.31 -9.67
N THR A 76 8.45 -3.02 -8.92
CA THR A 76 7.69 -4.17 -9.44
C THR A 76 6.77 -3.78 -10.61
N PHE A 77 6.21 -2.57 -10.62
CA PHE A 77 5.40 -2.12 -11.77
C PHE A 77 6.22 -1.93 -13.05
N PHE A 78 7.54 -1.89 -12.93
CA PHE A 78 8.49 -1.76 -14.03
C PHE A 78 9.35 -3.02 -14.24
N SER A 79 9.10 -4.11 -13.49
CA SER A 79 9.92 -5.34 -13.56
C SER A 79 9.61 -6.21 -14.78
N HIS A 80 8.39 -6.12 -15.32
CA HIS A 80 7.90 -7.00 -16.36
C HIS A 80 7.06 -6.26 -17.41
N ASP A 81 7.29 -6.53 -18.70
CA ASP A 81 6.57 -5.90 -19.83
C ASP A 81 5.04 -5.96 -19.71
N ILE A 82 4.48 -7.08 -19.23
CA ILE A 82 3.04 -7.23 -19.03
C ILE A 82 2.55 -6.26 -17.97
N LEU A 83 3.25 -6.14 -16.84
CA LEU A 83 2.88 -5.20 -15.78
C LEU A 83 2.96 -3.76 -16.26
N CYS A 84 4.04 -3.39 -16.97
CA CYS A 84 4.23 -2.08 -17.58
C CYS A 84 3.09 -1.69 -18.54
N GLN A 85 2.53 -2.65 -19.27
CA GLN A 85 1.47 -2.41 -20.25
C GLN A 85 0.07 -2.43 -19.66
N ARG A 86 -0.14 -3.23 -18.60
CA ARG A 86 -1.48 -3.56 -18.07
C ARG A 86 -1.82 -2.80 -16.80
N TYR A 87 -0.82 -2.31 -16.08
CA TYR A 87 -0.98 -1.44 -14.92
C TYR A 87 -0.36 -0.07 -15.18
N LEU A 88 -0.98 0.96 -14.60
CA LEU A 88 -0.45 2.31 -14.57
C LEU A 88 -0.37 2.74 -13.10
N LEU A 89 0.83 3.05 -12.63
CA LEU A 89 1.02 3.61 -11.30
C LEU A 89 0.53 5.06 -11.29
N ASP A 90 -0.59 5.32 -10.64
CA ASP A 90 -1.20 6.66 -10.54
C ASP A 90 -0.43 7.56 -9.57
N GLY A 91 0.03 7.01 -8.45
CA GLY A 91 0.89 7.70 -7.50
C GLY A 91 0.93 7.04 -6.12
N VAL A 92 1.81 7.58 -5.28
CA VAL A 92 2.03 7.17 -3.89
C VAL A 92 1.35 8.17 -2.96
N ILE A 93 0.53 7.66 -2.03
CA ILE A 93 -0.14 8.47 -1.02
C ILE A 93 0.43 8.14 0.35
N ALA A 94 0.99 9.14 1.02
CA ALA A 94 1.46 9.01 2.41
C ALA A 94 0.43 9.60 3.39
N LEU A 95 -0.01 8.79 4.35
CA LEU A 95 -0.79 9.25 5.50
C LEU A 95 0.17 9.65 6.61
N VAL A 96 0.14 10.93 7.02
CA VAL A 96 1.03 11.45 8.07
C VAL A 96 0.20 11.82 9.29
N ASP A 97 0.54 11.28 10.45
CA ASP A 97 -0.04 11.65 11.73
C ASP A 97 0.64 12.93 12.25
N ALA A 98 -0.06 14.07 12.19
CA ALA A 98 0.51 15.36 12.60
C ALA A 98 0.99 15.40 14.06
N VAL A 99 0.49 14.52 14.93
CA VAL A 99 0.86 14.47 16.35
C VAL A 99 2.22 13.78 16.55
N HIS A 100 2.53 12.77 15.72
CA HIS A 100 3.70 11.90 15.93
C HIS A 100 4.74 12.00 14.81
N ALA A 101 4.46 12.73 13.73
CA ALA A 101 5.28 12.78 12.54
C ALA A 101 6.74 13.19 12.82
N ASP A 102 6.94 14.25 13.62
CA ASP A 102 8.29 14.76 13.93
C ASP A 102 9.14 13.68 14.63
N ASP A 103 8.58 13.01 15.64
CA ASP A 103 9.28 11.95 16.39
C ASP A 103 9.56 10.74 15.50
N GLN A 104 8.58 10.30 14.71
CA GLN A 104 8.71 9.18 13.80
C GLN A 104 9.77 9.42 12.72
N MET A 105 9.76 10.61 12.10
CA MET A 105 10.75 10.98 11.08
C MET A 105 12.15 11.12 11.67
N ASN A 106 12.29 11.62 12.91
CA ASN A 106 13.60 11.72 13.56
C ASN A 106 14.16 10.35 13.96
N GLN A 107 13.30 9.39 14.31
CA GLN A 107 13.71 8.07 14.76
C GLN A 107 13.94 7.08 13.61
N PHE A 108 13.16 7.17 12.54
CA PHE A 108 13.12 6.18 11.47
C PHE A 108 13.30 6.82 10.10
N THR A 109 14.41 6.51 9.43
CA THR A 109 14.67 6.99 8.06
C THR A 109 13.60 6.53 7.07
N ILE A 110 13.03 5.34 7.27
CA ILE A 110 11.95 4.83 6.42
C ILE A 110 10.70 5.71 6.45
N ALA A 111 10.39 6.35 7.60
CA ALA A 111 9.28 7.30 7.68
C ALA A 111 9.53 8.53 6.79
N GLN A 112 10.78 9.01 6.74
CA GLN A 112 11.16 10.08 5.81
C GLN A 112 11.10 9.60 4.35
N SER A 113 11.57 8.39 4.06
CA SER A 113 11.50 7.81 2.71
C SER A 113 10.08 7.68 2.22
N GLN A 114 9.15 7.19 3.05
CA GLN A 114 7.73 7.07 2.71
C GLN A 114 7.11 8.43 2.36
N VAL A 115 7.45 9.48 3.10
CA VAL A 115 7.03 10.85 2.77
C VAL A 115 7.72 11.36 1.49
N GLY A 116 8.99 11.02 1.29
CA GLY A 116 9.78 11.42 0.13
C GLY A 116 9.34 10.79 -1.19
N TYR A 117 8.79 9.58 -1.16
CA TYR A 117 8.19 8.91 -2.33
C TYR A 117 6.78 9.38 -2.64
N ALA A 118 6.13 10.15 -1.76
CA ALA A 118 4.72 10.47 -1.90
C ALA A 118 4.46 11.56 -2.95
N ASP A 119 3.59 11.26 -3.92
CA ASP A 119 3.00 12.24 -4.83
C ASP A 119 1.93 13.08 -4.12
N ARG A 120 1.31 12.52 -3.07
CA ARG A 120 0.34 13.22 -2.22
C ARG A 120 0.51 12.85 -0.76
N ILE A 121 0.58 13.87 0.09
CA ILE A 121 0.64 13.71 1.54
C ILE A 121 -0.71 14.12 2.13
N LEU A 122 -1.33 13.21 2.88
CA LEU A 122 -2.54 13.46 3.65
C LEU A 122 -2.17 13.60 5.13
N LEU A 123 -2.15 14.84 5.60
CA LEU A 123 -1.89 15.14 7.00
C LEU A 123 -3.16 14.95 7.83
N THR A 124 -3.15 13.96 8.70
CA THR A 124 -4.26 13.60 9.58
C THR A 124 -4.02 14.08 11.01
N LYS A 125 -5.07 14.10 11.84
CA LYS A 125 -5.00 14.47 13.27
C LYS A 125 -4.43 15.87 13.54
N ASN A 126 -4.53 16.77 12.57
CA ASN A 126 -4.07 18.17 12.68
C ASN A 126 -4.89 19.04 13.66
N ARG A 127 -6.05 18.55 14.13
CA ARG A 127 -6.84 19.19 15.19
C ARG A 127 -6.58 18.54 16.54
N ARG A 128 -5.51 18.99 17.18
CA ARG A 128 -5.48 19.22 18.63
C ARG A 128 -5.12 20.70 18.83
N GLY A 129 -5.84 21.40 19.68
CA GLY A 129 -5.64 22.83 19.93
C GLY A 129 -4.20 23.12 20.34
N GLY A 130 -3.65 24.21 19.77
CA GLY A 130 -2.46 24.90 20.27
C GLY A 130 -1.13 24.14 20.14
N ARG A 131 -0.38 24.40 19.06
CA ARG A 131 1.07 24.51 19.17
C ARG A 131 1.33 25.98 19.52
N GLU A 132 1.40 26.31 20.81
CA GLU A 132 1.99 27.58 21.25
C GLU A 132 3.46 27.56 20.80
N ARG A 133 3.81 28.51 19.93
CA ARG A 133 5.19 28.91 19.68
C ARG A 133 5.58 30.00 20.66
#